data_AF-A0A6L5FB34-F1
#
_entry.id   AF-A0A6L5FB34-F1
#
_cell.length_a   1.000
_cell.length_b   1.000
_cell.length_c   1.000
_cell.angle_alpha   90.00
_cell.angle_beta   90.00
_cell.angle_gamma   90.00
#
_symmetry.space_group_name_H-M   'P 1'
#
loop_
_entity.id
_entity.type
_entity.pdbx_description
1 polymer ?
#
loop_
_entity_poly.entity_id
_entity_poly.type
_entity_poly.pdbx_seq_one_letter_code
_entity_poly.pdbx_strand_id
1 'polypeptide(L)' 'MVCVVVLLSANAVRYPRSMNRSVITGLARTPIGKYGGGLSPLRAVDLGGVAIEGAMKRSGFDSSAVDEVIFGHVLGA' A
#
# COMPACT_ATOMS: atom_id res chain seq x y z
N MET A 1 -3.70 3.38 12.17
CA MET A 1 -4.07 3.71 10.78
C MET A 1 -2.90 3.36 9.90
N VAL A 2 -3.02 2.35 9.06
CA VAL A 2 -2.00 2.02 8.06
C VAL A 2 -2.56 2.46 6.72
N CYS A 3 -2.03 3.56 6.18
CA CYS A 3 -2.42 4.07 4.87
C CYS A 3 -1.39 3.55 3.87
N VAL A 4 -1.82 2.73 2.91
CA VAL A 4 -0.93 2.23 1.85
C VAL A 4 -1.34 2.90 0.55
N VAL A 5 -0.42 3.70 0.02
CA VAL A 5 -0.48 4.28 -1.31
C VAL A 5 0.43 3.44 -2.19
N VAL A 6 -0.11 2.79 -3.22
CA VAL A 6 0.72 2.10 -4.21
C VAL A 6 1.20 3.17 -5.19
N LEU A 7 2.46 3.58 -5.00
CA LEU A 7 3.21 4.41 -5.94
C LEU A 7 3.98 3.50 -6.88
N LEU A 8 3.41 3.26 -8.06
CA LEU A 8 4.14 2.56 -9.12
C LEU A 8 4.86 3.62 -9.97
N SER A 9 6.19 3.53 -10.01
CA SER A 9 6.98 4.20 -11.04
C SER A 9 6.65 3.52 -12.36
N ALA A 10 5.83 4.19 -13.17
CA ALA A 10 5.23 3.59 -14.35
C ALA A 10 6.25 3.41 -15.47
N ASN A 11 7.07 2.37 -15.40
CA ASN A 11 7.80 1.86 -16.56
C ASN A 11 6.86 1.13 -17.55
N ALA A 12 5.65 0.76 -17.09
CA ALA A 12 4.61 0.09 -17.88
C ALA A 12 3.71 1.06 -18.68
N VAL A 13 3.63 2.34 -18.33
CA VAL A 13 2.80 3.33 -19.05
C VAL A 13 3.72 4.25 -19.85
N ARG A 14 3.81 4.02 -21.16
CA ARG A 14 4.59 4.83 -22.10
C ARG A 14 3.97 6.23 -22.26
N TYR A 15 4.21 7.12 -21.31
CA TYR A 15 3.94 8.54 -21.48
C TYR A 15 5.04 9.20 -22.32
N PRO A 16 4.71 10.05 -23.32
CA PRO A 16 5.71 10.80 -24.06
C PRO A 16 6.56 11.67 -23.11
N ARG A 17 7.88 11.63 -23.35
CA ARG A 17 8.99 11.96 -22.43
C ARG A 17 8.85 13.29 -21.68
N SER A 18 9.15 13.25 -20.38
CA SER A 18 10.18 14.04 -19.68
C SER A 18 9.97 13.92 -18.16
N MET A 19 11.01 13.49 -17.43
CA MET A 19 11.10 13.24 -15.97
C MET A 19 10.36 12.00 -15.44
N ASN A 20 10.99 11.26 -14.51
CA ASN A 20 10.41 10.10 -13.81
C ASN A 20 9.16 10.54 -13.06
N ARG A 21 7.99 10.37 -13.69
CA ARG A 21 6.70 10.66 -13.08
C ARG A 21 6.21 9.46 -12.31
N SER A 22 6.18 9.59 -10.99
CA SER A 22 5.46 8.68 -10.12
C SER A 22 3.97 8.94 -10.23
N VAL A 23 3.18 7.87 -10.32
CA VAL A 23 1.72 7.94 -10.34
C VAL A 23 1.16 7.08 -9.22
N ILE A 24 0.03 7.49 -8.65
CA ILE A 24 -0.71 6.70 -7.67
C ILE A 24 -1.70 5.84 -8.46
N THR A 25 -1.50 4.54 -8.43
CA THR A 25 -2.33 3.60 -9.19
C THR A 25 -3.41 2.96 -8.31
N GLY A 26 -3.19 2.89 -7.00
CA GLY A 26 -4.14 2.33 -6.05
C GLY A 26 -3.98 2.90 -4.64
N LEU A 27 -5.11 2.92 -3.92
CA LEU A 27 -5.18 3.37 -2.52
C LEU A 27 -6.14 2.47 -1.75
N ALA A 28 -5.67 1.96 -0.61
CA ALA A 28 -6.53 1.30 0.36
C ALA A 28 -6.01 1.52 1.79
N ARG A 29 -6.92 1.33 2.74
CA ARG A 29 -6.63 1.43 4.18
C ARG A 29 -7.52 0.45 4.94
N THR A 30 -7.05 0.04 6.11
CA THR A 30 -7.91 -0.65 7.08
C THR A 30 -8.89 0.34 7.73
N PRO A 31 -9.96 -0.15 8.36
CA PRO A 31 -10.69 0.61 9.36
C PRO A 31 -9.77 1.07 10.50
N ILE A 32 -10.17 2.14 11.19
CA ILE A 32 -9.46 2.63 12.37
C ILE A 32 -10.07 1.94 13.59
N GLY A 33 -9.28 1.11 14.27
CA GLY A 33 -9.67 0.47 15.52
C GLY A 33 -9.48 1.40 16.72
N LYS A 34 -10.35 1.26 17.73
CA LYS A 34 -10.11 1.84 19.06
C LYS A 34 -9.02 1.05 19.78
N TYR A 35 -8.29 1.71 20.68
CA TYR A 35 -7.34 1.04 21.56
C TYR A 35 -8.04 -0.07 22.36
N GLY A 36 -7.46 -1.29 22.37
CA GLY A 36 -8.08 -2.47 22.98
C GLY A 36 -9.38 -2.95 22.30
N GLY A 37 -9.74 -2.43 21.13
CA GLY A 37 -10.98 -2.75 20.43
C GLY A 37 -10.88 -4.01 19.53
N GLY A 38 -11.82 -4.14 18.60
CA GLY A 38 -11.97 -5.35 17.76
C GLY A 38 -10.81 -5.67 16.81
N LEU A 39 -9.88 -4.74 16.57
CA LEU A 39 -8.67 -4.98 15.78
C LEU A 39 -7.44 -5.30 16.64
N SER A 40 -7.55 -5.24 17.97
CA SER A 40 -6.44 -5.50 18.89
C SER A 40 -5.84 -6.91 18.83
N PRO A 41 -6.57 -7.98 18.45
CA PRO A 41 -5.96 -9.31 18.31
C PRO A 41 -5.06 -9.45 17.08
N LEU A 42 -5.13 -8.51 16.13
CA LEU A 42 -4.42 -8.59 14.86
C LEU A 42 -3.07 -7.88 14.96
N ARG A 43 -2.01 -8.46 14.37
CA ARG A 43 -0.70 -7.82 14.32
C ARG A 43 -0.71 -6.67 13.31
N ALA A 44 0.13 -5.67 13.55
CA ALA A 44 0.25 -4.52 12.65
C ALA A 44 0.62 -4.93 11.21
N VAL A 45 1.48 -5.94 11.05
CA VAL A 45 1.88 -6.47 9.74
C VAL A 45 0.72 -7.13 8.99
N ASP A 46 -0.19 -7.81 9.69
CA ASP A 46 -1.36 -8.47 9.08
C ASP A 46 -2.33 -7.40 8.55
N LEU A 47 -2.56 -6.35 9.36
CA LEU A 47 -3.36 -5.19 8.96
C LEU A 47 -2.73 -4.45 7.78
N GLY A 48 -1.40 -4.33 7.77
CA GLY A 48 -0.65 -3.77 6.65
C GLY A 48 -0.79 -4.59 5.37
N GLY A 49 -0.69 -5.93 5.47
CA GLY A 49 -0.87 -6.84 4.35
C GLY A 49 -2.24 -6.71 3.69
N VAL A 50 -3.32 -6.66 4.49
CA VAL A 50 -4.69 -6.46 3.97
C VAL A 50 -4.83 -5.11 3.26
N ALA A 51 -4.20 -4.06 3.77
CA ALA A 51 -4.20 -2.75 3.12
C ALA A 51 -3.46 -2.77 1.77
N ILE A 52 -2.29 -3.41 1.70
CA ILE A 52 -1.52 -3.57 0.46
C ILE A 52 -2.34 -4.37 -0.56
N GLU A 53 -2.92 -5.51 -0.17
CA GLU A 53 -3.74 -6.35 -1.05
C GLU A 53 -4.92 -5.56 -1.64
N GLY A 54 -5.62 -4.78 -0.81
CA GLY A 54 -6.71 -3.92 -1.26
C GLY A 54 -6.27 -2.84 -2.25
N ALA A 55 -5.08 -2.28 -2.06
CA ALA A 55 -4.53 -1.26 -2.97
C ALA A 55 -4.08 -1.89 -4.30
N MET A 56 -3.44 -3.07 -4.27
CA MET A 56 -3.06 -3.81 -5.47
C MET A 56 -4.27 -4.19 -6.32
N LYS A 57 -5.34 -4.73 -5.70
CA LYS A 57 -6.60 -5.05 -6.40
C LYS A 57 -7.21 -3.84 -7.11
N ARG A 58 -7.18 -2.66 -6.48
CA ARG A 58 -7.70 -1.41 -7.08
C ARG A 58 -6.80 -0.85 -8.17
N SER A 59 -5.50 -1.13 -8.09
CA SER A 59 -4.51 -0.69 -9.08
C SER A 59 -4.59 -1.49 -10.39
N GLY A 60 -5.11 -2.73 -10.34
CA GLY A 60 -5.15 -3.64 -11.49
C GLY A 60 -3.79 -4.22 -11.89
N PHE A 61 -2.72 -3.92 -11.14
CA PHE A 61 -1.40 -4.51 -11.35
C PHE A 61 -1.26 -5.84 -10.60
N ASP A 62 -0.45 -6.73 -11.18
CA ASP A 62 -0.01 -7.95 -10.51
C ASP A 62 0.98 -7.63 -9.39
N SER A 63 0.97 -8.43 -8.31
CA SER A 63 1.90 -8.24 -7.18
C SER A 63 3.37 -8.46 -7.58
N SER A 64 3.65 -9.23 -8.63
CA SER A 64 5.00 -9.39 -9.17
C SER A 64 5.57 -8.13 -9.82
N ALA A 65 4.74 -7.11 -10.09
CA ALA A 65 5.17 -5.82 -10.63
C ALA A 65 5.71 -4.86 -9.54
N VAL A 66 5.71 -5.26 -8.27
CA VAL A 66 6.19 -4.44 -7.14
C VAL A 66 7.63 -4.82 -6.82
N ASP A 67 8.57 -3.91 -7.07
CA ASP A 67 9.98 -4.10 -6.73
C ASP A 67 10.26 -3.86 -5.24
N GLU A 68 9.62 -2.84 -4.66
CA GLU A 68 9.87 -2.39 -3.29
C GLU A 68 8.57 -1.94 -2.60
N VAL A 69 8.48 -2.23 -1.30
CA VAL A 69 7.39 -1.77 -0.43
C VAL A 69 7.95 -0.91 0.69
N ILE A 70 7.55 0.35 0.73
CA ILE A 70 7.88 1.26 1.82
C ILE A 70 6.70 1.29 2.80
N PHE A 71 6.92 0.82 4.03
CA PHE A 71 5.89 0.70 5.05
C PHE A 71 6.24 1.48 6.32
N GLY A 72 5.40 2.44 6.69
CA GLY A 72 5.59 3.23 7.91
C GLY A 72 5.08 2.49 9.15
N HIS A 73 5.97 2.20 10.10
CA HIS A 73 5.62 1.58 11.38
C HIS A 73 6.45 2.17 12.53
N VAL A 74 5.79 2.84 13.47
CA VAL A 74 6.47 3.62 14.52
C VAL A 74 6.95 2.76 15.69
N LEU A 75 6.14 1.78 16.10
CA LEU A 75 6.44 0.89 17.23
C LEU A 75 6.69 -0.53 16.72
N GLY A 76 7.85 -0.74 16.11
CA GLY A 76 8.21 -2.02 15.45
C GLY A 76 9.02 -3.00 16.28
N ALA A 77 9.13 -2.76 17.58
CA ALA A 77 9.83 -3.62 18.53
C ALA A 77 8.91 -4.75 19.04
#